data_AF-A0A9P9LCQ7-F1
#
_entry.id   AF-A0A9P9LCQ7-F1
#
_cell.length_a   1.000
_cell.length_b   1.000
_cell.length_c   1.000
_cell.angle_alpha   90.00
_cell.angle_beta   90.00
_cell.angle_gamma   90.00
#
_symmetry.space_group_name_H-M   'P 1'
#
loop_
_entity.id
_entity.type
_entity.pdbx_description
1 polymer ?
#
loop_
_entity_poly.entity_id
_entity_poly.type
_entity_poly.pdbx_seq_one_letter_code
_entity_poly.pdbx_strand_id
1 'polypeptide(L)'
;MSTKPTPDPLLSTKVIHRFFLPTRIDNLAIRSNGTILVTLLTTPELYLVDPKRPSTATLVTSFLEVTELTGIIEVQPDIFYIAGGNFNITTFANQAGSY
;
A
#
# COMPACT_ATOMS: atom_id res chain seq x y z
N MET A 1 -4.27 -8.64 -29.09
CA MET A 1 -5.27 -7.99 -28.22
C MET A 1 -5.06 -6.49 -28.30
N SER A 2 -6.04 -5.73 -28.77
CA SER A 2 -5.96 -4.27 -28.85
C SER A 2 -6.34 -3.67 -27.49
N THR A 3 -5.42 -2.94 -26.85
CA THR A 3 -5.68 -2.27 -25.57
C THR A 3 -6.53 -1.04 -25.83
N LYS A 4 -7.78 -1.06 -25.38
CA LYS A 4 -8.65 0.11 -25.34
C LYS A 4 -7.93 1.22 -24.54
N PRO A 5 -7.74 2.43 -25.08
CA PRO A 5 -7.10 3.51 -24.34
C PRO A 5 -7.94 3.85 -23.11
N THR A 6 -7.29 3.95 -21.97
CA THR A 6 -7.90 4.38 -20.71
C THR A 6 -8.43 5.81 -20.90
N PRO A 7 -9.69 6.12 -20.56
CA PRO A 7 -10.20 7.48 -20.63
C PRO A 7 -9.34 8.40 -19.79
N ASP A 8 -9.07 9.61 -20.28
CA ASP A 8 -8.38 10.63 -19.49
C ASP A 8 -9.18 10.91 -18.20
N PRO A 9 -8.52 11.01 -17.04
CA PRO A 9 -9.20 11.33 -15.81
C PRO A 9 -9.87 12.71 -15.91
N LEU A 10 -11.10 12.81 -15.41
CA LEU A 10 -11.89 14.05 -15.41
C LEU A 10 -11.21 15.19 -14.64
N LEU A 11 -10.29 14.85 -13.73
CA LEU A 11 -9.50 15.77 -12.91
C LEU A 11 -8.01 15.58 -13.23
N SER A 12 -7.26 16.68 -13.19
CA SER A 12 -5.81 16.63 -13.37
C SER A 12 -5.17 15.79 -12.25
N THR A 13 -4.45 14.74 -12.62
CA THR A 13 -3.73 13.87 -11.69
C THR A 13 -2.22 14.09 -11.80
N LYS A 14 -1.52 14.00 -10.67
CA LYS A 14 -0.06 14.04 -10.61
C LYS A 14 0.47 12.78 -9.93
N VAL A 15 1.46 12.15 -10.55
CA VAL A 15 2.22 11.07 -9.91
C VAL A 15 3.10 11.67 -8.82
N ILE A 16 2.92 11.23 -7.58
CA ILE A 16 3.72 11.68 -6.43
C ILE A 16 4.89 10.76 -6.10
N HIS A 17 4.77 9.46 -6.38
CA HIS A 17 5.86 8.49 -6.21
C HIS A 17 5.56 7.24 -7.05
N ARG A 18 6.61 6.51 -7.46
CA ARG A 18 6.51 5.21 -8.12
C ARG A 18 7.46 4.24 -7.43
N PHE A 19 6.92 3.17 -6.86
CA PHE A 19 7.72 2.04 -6.42
C PHE A 19 8.15 1.22 -7.63
N PHE A 20 9.38 0.70 -7.61
CA PHE A 20 9.88 -0.15 -8.68
C PHE A 20 9.32 -1.57 -8.56
N LEU A 21 9.10 -2.22 -9.70
CA LEU A 21 8.69 -3.63 -9.72
C LEU A 21 9.83 -4.51 -9.16
N PRO A 22 9.52 -5.57 -8.38
CA PRO A 22 8.21 -6.21 -8.19
C PRO A 22 7.40 -5.71 -6.96
N THR A 23 7.41 -4.42 -6.63
CA THR A 23 6.62 -3.89 -5.50
C THR A 23 5.11 -3.85 -5.81
N ARG A 24 4.31 -4.43 -4.93
CA ARG A 24 2.86 -4.28 -4.89
C ARG A 24 2.45 -3.50 -3.65
N ILE A 25 1.83 -2.35 -3.88
CA ILE A 25 1.14 -1.57 -2.85
C ILE A 25 -0.23 -2.22 -2.61
N ASP A 26 -0.66 -2.29 -1.36
CA ASP A 26 -1.97 -2.84 -1.03
C ASP A 26 -2.94 -1.77 -0.53
N ASN A 27 -2.59 -1.07 0.54
CA ASN A 27 -3.46 -0.11 1.21
C ASN A 27 -2.71 1.16 1.61
N LEU A 28 -3.45 2.20 1.98
CA LEU A 28 -2.88 3.50 2.39
C LEU A 28 -3.74 4.21 3.41
N ALA A 29 -3.10 5.09 4.20
CA ALA A 29 -3.77 6.03 5.08
C ALA A 29 -3.16 7.43 4.92
N ILE A 30 -4.01 8.45 4.87
CA ILE A 30 -3.57 9.85 4.80
C ILE A 30 -3.50 10.39 6.23
N ARG A 31 -2.33 10.86 6.64
CA ARG A 31 -2.13 11.51 7.93
C ARG A 31 -2.76 12.90 7.92
N SER A 32 -3.13 13.42 9.09
CA SER A 32 -3.69 14.77 9.25
C SER A 32 -2.83 15.91 8.66
N ASN A 33 -1.52 15.69 8.54
CA ASN A 33 -0.57 16.64 7.92
C ASN A 33 -0.46 16.53 6.38
N GLY A 34 -1.21 15.62 5.75
CA GLY A 34 -1.25 15.39 4.31
C GLY A 34 -0.17 14.45 3.75
N THR A 35 0.69 13.89 4.60
CA THR A 35 1.59 12.78 4.18
C THR A 35 0.83 11.45 4.18
N ILE A 36 1.31 10.50 3.39
CA ILE A 36 0.60 9.25 3.10
C ILE A 36 1.43 8.08 3.61
N LEU A 37 0.83 7.25 4.46
CA LEU A 37 1.36 5.94 4.83
C LEU A 37 0.88 4.90 3.83
N VAL A 38 1.78 4.05 3.37
CA VAL A 38 1.55 3.05 2.32
C VAL A 38 2.01 1.69 2.80
N THR A 39 1.15 0.69 2.73
CA THR A 39 1.48 -0.70 3.04
C THR A 39 1.89 -1.45 1.77
N LEU A 40 2.90 -2.32 1.89
CA LEU A 40 3.33 -3.18 0.80
C LEU A 40 2.85 -4.62 1.02
N LEU A 41 2.43 -5.26 -0.06
CA LEU A 41 2.09 -6.69 -0.09
C LEU A 41 3.32 -7.55 -0.42
N THR A 42 4.28 -7.01 -1.17
CA THR A 42 5.50 -7.76 -1.54
C THR A 42 6.48 -7.91 -0.36
N THR A 43 6.44 -6.98 0.58
CA THR A 43 7.34 -6.92 1.74
C THR A 43 6.55 -6.44 2.96
N PRO A 44 6.97 -6.77 4.20
CA PRO A 44 6.29 -6.34 5.41
C PRO A 44 6.70 -4.91 5.80
N GLU A 45 6.64 -3.97 4.86
CA GLU A 45 7.18 -2.61 5.00
C GLU A 45 6.10 -1.54 4.92
N LEU A 46 6.22 -0.55 5.81
CA LEU A 46 5.40 0.65 5.83
C LEU A 46 6.22 1.85 5.33
N TYR A 47 5.74 2.52 4.28
CA TYR A 47 6.40 3.69 3.71
C TYR A 47 5.60 4.97 3.93
N LEU A 48 6.32 6.08 4.15
CA LEU A 48 5.78 7.43 4.15
C LEU A 48 6.09 8.11 2.82
N VAL A 49 5.06 8.62 2.15
CA VAL A 49 5.16 9.40 0.92
C VAL A 49 4.67 10.81 1.20
N ASP A 50 5.44 11.80 0.75
CA ASP A 50 5.10 13.22 0.89
C ASP A 50 4.68 13.79 -0.48
N PRO A 51 3.39 14.09 -0.70
CA PRO A 51 2.93 14.69 -1.96
C PRO A 51 3.60 16.02 -2.32
N LYS A 52 4.13 16.76 -1.33
CA LYS A 52 4.84 18.03 -1.53
C LYS A 52 6.30 17.85 -1.93
N ARG A 53 6.88 16.66 -1.70
CA ARG A 53 8.24 16.27 -2.12
C ARG A 53 8.18 15.02 -3.01
N PRO A 54 7.75 15.19 -4.27
CA PRO A 54 7.54 14.06 -5.18
C PRO A 54 8.80 13.22 -5.33
N SER A 55 8.60 11.94 -5.64
CA SER A 55 9.64 10.93 -5.83
C SER A 55 10.37 10.46 -4.58
N THR A 56 10.02 10.98 -3.39
CA THR A 56 10.56 10.49 -2.12
C THR A 56 9.57 9.57 -1.40
N ALA A 57 10.05 8.40 -0.99
CA ALA A 57 9.37 7.51 -0.06
C ALA A 57 10.37 7.16 1.06
N THR A 58 9.93 7.24 2.30
CA THR A 58 10.74 6.96 3.49
C THR A 58 10.22 5.69 4.14
N LEU A 59 11.09 4.70 4.33
CA LEU A 59 10.76 3.53 5.13
C LEU A 59 10.49 3.99 6.58
N VAL A 60 9.29 3.76 7.07
CA VAL A 60 8.89 4.09 8.45
C VAL A 60 9.27 2.94 9.37
N THR A 61 8.88 1.72 8.98
CA THR A 61 9.17 0.51 9.73
C THR A 61 9.01 -0.72 8.84
N SER A 62 9.63 -1.82 9.26
CA SER A 62 9.39 -3.17 8.74
C SER A 62 9.05 -4.12 9.89
N PHE A 63 8.18 -5.09 9.61
CA PHE A 63 7.70 -6.04 10.60
C PHE A 63 8.38 -7.40 10.40
N LEU A 64 8.93 -7.99 11.46
CA LEU A 64 9.73 -9.23 11.38
C LEU A 64 8.89 -10.51 11.44
N GLU A 65 7.66 -10.44 11.95
CA GLU A 65 6.82 -11.63 12.23
C GLU A 65 5.85 -11.97 11.09
N VAL A 66 5.75 -11.09 10.09
CA VAL A 66 4.85 -11.21 8.95
C VAL A 66 5.62 -11.04 7.64
N THR A 67 5.09 -11.58 6.54
CA THR A 67 5.70 -11.43 5.21
C THR A 67 5.08 -10.32 4.38
N GLU A 68 3.88 -9.86 4.74
CA GLU A 68 3.11 -8.87 3.98
C GLU A 68 2.20 -8.03 4.87
N LEU A 69 1.82 -6.83 4.39
CA LEU A 69 0.85 -5.93 5.02
C LEU A 69 -0.38 -5.76 4.12
N THR A 70 -1.57 -5.93 4.69
CA THR A 70 -2.84 -6.02 3.93
C THR A 70 -3.87 -4.94 4.29
N GLY A 71 -3.59 -4.12 5.30
CA GLY A 71 -4.52 -3.08 5.72
C GLY A 71 -3.92 -2.08 6.67
N ILE A 72 -4.46 -0.86 6.67
CA ILE A 72 -4.09 0.21 7.58
C ILE A 72 -5.30 1.09 7.89
N ILE A 73 -5.45 1.48 9.16
CA ILE A 73 -6.50 2.42 9.59
C ILE A 73 -5.96 3.35 10.68
N GLU A 74 -6.33 4.63 10.63
CA GLU A 74 -6.09 5.58 11.71
C GLU A 74 -7.20 5.41 12.76
N VAL A 75 -6.82 5.15 14.02
CA VAL A 75 -7.78 4.96 15.13
C VAL A 75 -7.88 6.19 16.03
N GLN A 76 -6.82 7.00 16.08
CA GLN A 76 -6.71 8.28 16.78
C GLN A 76 -5.69 9.15 16.04
N PRO A 77 -5.62 10.48 16.30
CA PRO A 77 -4.65 11.34 15.61
C PRO A 77 -3.22 10.79 15.67
N ASP A 78 -2.71 10.42 14.50
CA ASP A 78 -1.38 9.83 14.30
C ASP A 78 -1.13 8.47 14.98
N ILE A 79 -2.20 7.71 15.28
CA ILE A 79 -2.16 6.33 15.78
C ILE A 79 -2.81 5.41 14.76
N PHE A 80 -2.02 4.48 14.22
CA PHE A 80 -2.44 3.58 13.15
C PHE A 80 -2.40 2.12 13.58
N TYR A 81 -3.40 1.36 13.17
CA TYR A 81 -3.43 -0.10 13.27
C TYR A 81 -3.17 -0.66 11.88
N ILE A 82 -2.30 -1.66 11.79
CA ILE A 82 -1.86 -2.28 10.53
C ILE A 82 -2.14 -3.77 10.61
N ALA A 83 -2.80 -4.30 9.59
CA ALA A 83 -2.99 -5.73 9.42
C ALA A 83 -1.80 -6.29 8.63
N GLY A 84 -1.21 -7.38 9.13
CA GLY A 84 -0.14 -8.12 8.48
C GLY A 84 -0.39 -9.62 8.56
N GLY A 85 0.19 -10.37 7.63
CA GLY A 85 -0.03 -11.82 7.53
C GLY A 85 1.12 -12.57 6.85
N ASN A 86 1.03 -13.89 6.90
CA ASN A 86 1.93 -14.82 6.23
C ASN A 86 1.14 -15.58 5.17
N PHE A 87 0.99 -14.99 3.98
CA PHE A 87 0.29 -15.61 2.87
C PHE A 87 1.25 -16.35 1.96
N ASN A 88 0.89 -17.58 1.60
CA ASN A 88 1.59 -18.34 0.59
C ASN A 88 0.57 -18.96 -0.37
N ILE A 89 0.66 -18.58 -1.64
CA ILE A 89 -0.26 -19.03 -2.69
C ILE A 89 -0.21 -20.54 -2.92
N THR A 90 0.91 -21.21 -2.63
CA THR A 90 1.04 -22.67 -2.83
C THR A 90 0.36 -23.47 -1.73
N THR A 91 0.26 -22.90 -0.52
CA THR A 91 -0.43 -23.52 0.62
C THR A 91 -1.83 -22.96 0.82
N PHE A 92 -2.22 -21.94 0.05
CA PHE A 92 -3.54 -21.35 0.14
C PHE A 92 -4.61 -22.35 -0.29
N ALA A 93 -5.56 -22.62 0.60
CA ALA A 93 -6.73 -23.44 0.33
C ALA A 93 -7.99 -22.60 0.55
N ASN A 94 -8.74 -22.38 -0.54
CA ASN A 94 -10.02 -21.70 -0.46
C ASN A 94 -11.04 -22.60 0.27
N GLN A 95 -11.77 -22.03 1.22
CA GLN A 95 -12.84 -22.72 1.93
C GLN A 95 -14.18 -22.16 1.46
N ALA A 96 -15.20 -22.98 1.23
CA ALA A 96 -16.53 -22.48 0.84
C ALA A 96 -17.03 -21.41 1.83
N GLY A 97 -17.28 -20.19 1.32
CA GLY A 97 -17.62 -19.02 2.13
C GLY A 97 -16.44 -18.08 2.43
N SER A 98 -15.22 -18.40 2.01
CA SER A 98 -14.09 -17.46 1.96
C SER A 98 -14.12 -16.60 0.68
N TYR A 99 -13.14 -15.70 0.56
CA TYR A 99 -12.92 -14.80 -0.59
C TYR A 99 -12.74 -15.52 -1.93
#